data_AF-A0A845K105-F1
#
_entry.id   AF-A0A845K105-F1
#
_cell.length_a   1.000
_cell.length_b   1.000
_cell.length_c   1.000
_cell.angle_alpha   90.00
_cell.angle_beta   90.00
_cell.angle_gamma   90.00
#
_symmetry.space_group_name_H-M   'P 1'
#
loop_
_entity.id
_entity.type
_entity.pdbx_description
1 polymer ?
#
loop_
_entity_poly.entity_id
_entity_poly.type
_entity_poly.pdbx_seq_one_letter_code
_entity_poly.pdbx_strand_id
1 'polypeptide(L)'
;MSQKKKKVLLLSDHALCTSGVGVQSRHLIEGLLKKYPGEWSFRQYGAAIRHNNYDVVVVNEDFVIKPIDGFGNPDLLRVTLATEKPDVLMIFTDPRFFTWLFEMEEEVHQVCPIAWWHVWDNRPTPQYNNVLYESTDLINCHSYLTYEMCSENFPEKTNFIPHALPGDIFKPISESDISKYKNELLGPDRADHFVALWINRNARRKRPADLLWAWSIFVEQVEKKYGKKDVTLLMHTDPQDVEGPNL
;
A
#
# COMPACT_ATOMS: atom_id res chain seq x y z
N MET A 1 -31.05 21.01 6.27
CA MET A 1 -30.01 21.26 5.24
C MET A 1 -29.01 20.13 5.38
N SER A 2 -28.77 19.32 4.35
CA SER A 2 -27.74 18.27 4.45
C SER A 2 -26.39 18.95 4.60
N GLN A 3 -25.59 18.52 5.58
CA GLN A 3 -24.24 19.00 5.77
C GLN A 3 -23.42 18.77 4.50
N LYS A 4 -22.59 19.74 4.11
CA LYS A 4 -21.69 19.59 2.96
C LYS A 4 -20.67 18.48 3.28
N LYS A 5 -20.57 17.45 2.43
CA LYS A 5 -19.55 16.39 2.54
C LYS A 5 -18.15 17.01 2.48
N LYS A 6 -17.23 16.55 3.33
CA LYS A 6 -15.81 16.87 3.26
C LYS A 6 -15.19 16.16 2.06
N LYS A 7 -14.55 16.89 1.17
CA LYS A 7 -13.97 16.36 -0.06
C LYS A 7 -12.46 16.15 0.10
N VAL A 8 -12.01 14.94 -0.23
CA VAL A 8 -10.61 14.54 -0.20
C VAL A 8 -10.14 14.32 -1.64
N LEU A 9 -9.08 15.01 -2.04
CA LEU A 9 -8.34 14.68 -3.25
C LEU A 9 -7.18 13.74 -2.87
N LEU A 10 -7.28 12.47 -3.24
CA LEU A 10 -6.28 11.45 -2.93
C LEU A 10 -5.36 11.20 -4.13
N LEU A 11 -4.05 11.29 -3.90
CA LEU A 11 -3.01 10.93 -4.86
C LEU A 11 -2.29 9.67 -4.38
N SER A 12 -2.52 8.55 -5.07
CA SER A 12 -1.96 7.24 -4.71
C SER A 12 -2.04 6.26 -5.88
N ASP A 13 -1.49 5.05 -5.71
CA ASP A 13 -1.81 3.93 -6.60
C ASP A 13 -3.33 3.78 -6.78
N HIS A 14 -3.74 3.35 -7.98
CA HIS A 14 -5.14 3.11 -8.32
C HIS A 14 -5.82 2.18 -7.30
N ALA A 15 -6.87 2.65 -6.59
CA ALA A 15 -7.46 1.91 -5.46
C ALA A 15 -8.04 0.52 -5.81
N LEU A 16 -8.38 0.29 -7.08
CA LEU A 16 -8.87 -1.01 -7.56
C LEU A 16 -7.74 -1.99 -7.95
N CYS A 17 -6.47 -1.58 -7.90
CA CYS A 17 -5.35 -2.48 -8.14
C CYS A 17 -5.02 -3.30 -6.87
N THR A 18 -4.17 -4.33 -7.03
CA THR A 18 -3.74 -5.23 -5.95
C THR A 18 -2.42 -4.80 -5.31
N SER A 19 -2.01 -3.54 -5.46
CA SER A 19 -0.83 -3.01 -4.77
C SER A 19 -1.11 -2.75 -3.29
N GLY A 20 -0.08 -2.76 -2.45
CA GLY A 20 -0.23 -2.47 -1.01
C GLY A 20 -0.86 -1.09 -0.75
N VAL A 21 -0.41 -0.06 -1.49
CA VAL A 21 -0.95 1.29 -1.42
C VAL A 21 -2.39 1.37 -1.94
N GLY A 22 -2.69 0.74 -3.08
CA GLY A 22 -4.03 0.71 -3.65
C GLY A 22 -5.04 0.03 -2.72
N VAL A 23 -4.65 -1.11 -2.13
CA VAL A 23 -5.49 -1.82 -1.16
C VAL A 23 -5.71 -1.00 0.11
N GLN A 24 -4.66 -0.39 0.67
CA GLN A 24 -4.76 0.36 1.93
C GLN A 24 -5.53 1.67 1.76
N SER A 25 -5.32 2.40 0.67
CA SER A 25 -6.12 3.58 0.34
C SER A 25 -7.59 3.22 0.15
N ARG A 26 -7.90 2.11 -0.54
CA ARG A 26 -9.27 1.60 -0.68
C ARG A 26 -9.90 1.30 0.69
N HIS A 27 -9.19 0.58 1.57
CA HIS A 27 -9.70 0.28 2.91
C HIS A 27 -9.97 1.53 3.75
N LEU A 28 -9.11 2.55 3.65
CA LEU A 28 -9.33 3.84 4.30
C LEU A 28 -10.62 4.50 3.79
N ILE A 29 -10.76 4.61 2.46
CA ILE A 29 -11.91 5.27 1.82
C ILE A 29 -13.21 4.54 2.15
N GLU A 30 -13.28 3.24 1.89
CA GLU A 30 -14.47 2.43 2.13
C GLU A 30 -14.82 2.40 3.62
N GLY A 31 -13.82 2.34 4.50
CA GLY A 31 -14.00 2.41 5.94
C GLY A 31 -14.64 3.72 6.38
N LEU A 32 -14.15 4.87 5.87
CA LEU A 32 -14.69 6.19 6.19
C LEU A 32 -16.10 6.38 5.63
N LEU A 33 -16.34 6.01 4.37
CA LEU A 33 -17.67 6.10 3.74
C LEU A 33 -18.70 5.23 4.46
N LYS A 34 -18.32 4.02 4.88
CA LYS A 34 -19.20 3.12 5.63
C LYS A 34 -19.46 3.60 7.06
N LYS A 35 -18.43 4.08 7.76
CA LYS A 35 -18.53 4.48 9.17
C LYS A 35 -19.21 5.83 9.36
N TYR A 36 -19.04 6.74 8.40
CA TYR A 36 -19.58 8.10 8.45
C TYR A 36 -20.34 8.45 7.14
N PRO A 37 -21.51 7.82 6.90
CA PRO A 37 -22.27 8.04 5.68
C PRO A 37 -22.69 9.50 5.51
N GLY A 38 -22.41 10.07 4.35
CA GLY A 38 -22.76 11.46 4.06
C GLY A 38 -21.83 12.50 4.68
N GLU A 39 -20.71 12.10 5.29
CA GLU A 39 -19.69 13.04 5.80
C GLU A 39 -18.53 13.26 4.82
N TRP A 40 -18.21 12.28 3.96
CA TRP A 40 -17.01 12.27 3.12
C TRP A 40 -17.30 12.05 1.64
N SER A 41 -16.46 12.62 0.79
CA SER A 41 -16.39 12.31 -0.65
C SER A 41 -14.92 12.30 -1.10
N PHE A 42 -14.59 11.41 -2.03
CA PHE A 42 -13.24 11.15 -2.48
C PHE A 42 -13.14 11.31 -4.00
N ARG A 43 -12.08 12.01 -4.41
CA ARG A 43 -11.59 12.06 -5.78
C ARG A 43 -10.19 11.51 -5.77
N GLN A 44 -9.94 10.45 -6.53
CA GLN A 44 -8.64 9.82 -6.56
C GLN A 44 -7.97 10.02 -7.92
N TYR A 45 -6.71 10.41 -7.91
CA TYR A 45 -5.79 10.14 -9.00
C TYR A 45 -5.31 8.70 -8.85
N GLY A 46 -5.88 7.80 -9.64
CA GLY A 46 -5.53 6.38 -9.57
C GLY A 46 -4.29 6.12 -10.40
N ALA A 47 -3.12 6.17 -9.77
CA ALA A 47 -1.82 6.00 -10.43
C ALA A 47 -1.55 4.57 -10.91
N ALA A 48 -0.97 4.45 -12.10
CA ALA A 48 -0.28 3.26 -12.60
C ALA A 48 0.87 3.67 -13.53
N ILE A 49 1.76 2.73 -13.88
CA ILE A 49 2.80 3.00 -14.90
C ILE A 49 2.12 3.38 -16.22
N ARG A 50 1.12 2.59 -16.62
CA ARG A 50 0.20 2.87 -17.73
C ARG A 50 -1.16 2.26 -17.45
N HIS A 51 -2.21 2.89 -17.96
CA HIS A 51 -3.54 2.31 -17.98
C HIS A 51 -3.91 1.76 -19.36
N ASN A 52 -4.68 0.67 -19.37
CA ASN A 52 -5.33 0.20 -20.60
C ASN A 52 -6.60 0.99 -20.92
N ASN A 53 -7.21 1.61 -19.90
CA ASN A 53 -8.38 2.47 -20.02
C ASN A 53 -8.23 3.69 -19.09
N TYR A 54 -8.50 4.88 -19.62
CA TYR A 54 -8.41 6.17 -18.92
C TYR A 54 -9.78 6.75 -18.56
N ASP A 55 -10.87 6.02 -18.83
CA ASP A 55 -12.21 6.40 -18.43
C ASP A 55 -12.29 6.63 -16.92
N VAL A 56 -13.01 7.68 -16.52
CA VAL A 56 -13.30 7.94 -15.12
C VAL A 56 -14.10 6.78 -14.54
N VAL A 57 -13.60 6.20 -13.45
CA VAL A 57 -14.26 5.10 -12.75
C VAL A 57 -15.06 5.67 -11.59
N VAL A 58 -16.38 5.57 -11.68
CA VAL A 58 -17.29 5.89 -10.58
C VAL A 58 -17.54 4.62 -9.78
N VAL A 59 -16.84 4.46 -8.66
CA VAL A 59 -17.03 3.32 -7.75
C VAL A 59 -18.39 3.45 -7.05
N ASN A 60 -18.70 4.66 -6.59
CA ASN A 60 -20.01 5.07 -6.10
C ASN A 60 -20.11 6.62 -6.13
N GLU A 61 -21.23 7.19 -5.67
CA GLU A 61 -21.45 8.66 -5.69
C GLU A 61 -20.37 9.47 -4.94
N ASP A 62 -19.77 8.87 -3.91
CA ASP A 62 -18.77 9.49 -3.05
C ASP A 62 -17.35 9.04 -3.35
N PHE A 63 -17.14 8.16 -4.33
CA PHE A 63 -15.81 7.68 -4.67
C PHE A 63 -15.62 7.57 -6.18
N VAL A 64 -14.87 8.52 -6.72
CA VAL A 64 -14.56 8.63 -8.14
C VAL A 64 -13.05 8.58 -8.34
N ILE A 65 -12.61 7.75 -9.26
CA ILE A 65 -11.20 7.56 -9.60
C ILE A 65 -10.98 8.04 -11.04
N LYS A 66 -10.00 8.93 -11.21
CA LYS A 66 -9.46 9.30 -12.51
C LYS A 66 -8.16 8.52 -12.72
N PRO A 67 -8.13 7.54 -13.63
CA PRO A 67 -6.89 6.85 -13.97
C PRO A 67 -5.86 7.84 -14.53
N ILE A 68 -4.62 7.73 -14.07
CA ILE A 68 -3.53 8.62 -14.49
C ILE A 68 -2.21 7.86 -14.63
N ASP A 69 -1.42 8.22 -15.63
CA ASP A 69 -0.08 7.67 -15.78
C ASP A 69 0.89 8.32 -14.80
N GLY A 70 1.76 7.50 -14.22
CA GLY A 70 2.62 7.91 -13.12
C GLY A 70 1.77 8.44 -11.97
N PHE A 71 2.13 9.59 -11.43
CA PHE A 71 1.49 10.19 -10.26
C PHE A 71 0.88 11.57 -10.53
N GLY A 72 0.68 11.91 -11.80
CA GLY A 72 0.09 13.16 -12.23
C GLY A 72 1.13 14.22 -12.58
N ASN A 73 0.68 15.47 -12.73
CA ASN A 73 1.52 16.60 -13.06
C ASN A 73 0.89 17.92 -12.54
N PRO A 74 1.65 19.03 -12.51
CA PRO A 74 1.17 20.32 -12.01
C PRO A 74 -0.11 20.82 -12.68
N ASP A 75 -0.18 20.76 -14.01
CA ASP A 75 -1.31 21.31 -14.77
C ASP A 75 -2.61 20.56 -14.45
N LEU A 76 -2.52 19.24 -14.38
CA LEU A 76 -3.62 18.38 -13.97
C LEU A 76 -4.07 18.72 -12.54
N LEU A 77 -3.14 18.93 -11.61
CA LEU A 77 -3.47 19.31 -10.24
C LEU A 77 -4.16 20.67 -10.17
N ARG A 78 -3.65 21.70 -10.86
CA ARG A 78 -4.27 23.04 -10.90
C ARG A 78 -5.72 22.99 -11.35
N VAL A 79 -5.99 22.28 -12.46
CA VAL A 79 -7.36 22.11 -12.97
C VAL A 79 -8.25 21.42 -11.95
N THR A 80 -7.75 20.36 -11.30
CA THR A 80 -8.53 19.63 -10.28
C THR A 80 -8.78 20.47 -9.04
N LEU A 81 -7.80 21.23 -8.54
CA LEU A 81 -7.97 22.12 -7.40
C LEU A 81 -9.05 23.19 -7.68
N ALA A 82 -9.02 23.80 -8.88
CA ALA A 82 -9.99 24.81 -9.28
C ALA A 82 -11.42 24.24 -9.42
N THR A 83 -11.56 23.00 -9.90
CA THR A 83 -12.85 22.36 -10.19
C THR A 83 -13.43 21.64 -8.98
N GLU A 84 -12.63 20.83 -8.31
CA GLU A 84 -13.09 20.00 -7.19
C GLU A 84 -13.10 20.77 -5.87
N LYS A 85 -12.19 21.74 -5.66
CA LYS A 85 -12.03 22.50 -4.40
C LYS A 85 -12.06 21.57 -3.18
N PRO A 86 -11.12 20.63 -3.08
CA PRO A 86 -11.08 19.68 -1.97
C PRO A 86 -10.89 20.41 -0.63
N ASP A 87 -11.36 19.80 0.45
CA ASP A 87 -11.10 20.27 1.82
C ASP A 87 -9.73 19.78 2.33
N VAL A 88 -9.15 18.75 1.69
CA VAL A 88 -7.78 18.27 1.93
C VAL A 88 -7.23 17.57 0.69
N LEU A 89 -5.96 17.81 0.38
CA LEU A 89 -5.18 16.98 -0.53
C LEU A 89 -4.44 15.95 0.29
N MET A 90 -4.59 14.67 -0.03
CA MET A 90 -3.89 13.58 0.64
C MET A 90 -2.96 12.87 -0.34
N ILE A 91 -1.67 12.83 -0.03
CA ILE A 91 -0.72 11.94 -0.72
C ILE A 91 -0.56 10.66 0.07
N PHE A 92 -0.57 9.52 -0.62
CA PHE A 92 -0.49 8.20 0.02
C PHE A 92 0.49 7.33 -0.76
N THR A 93 1.78 7.62 -0.65
CA THR A 93 2.92 6.81 -1.12
C THR A 93 4.24 7.55 -0.80
N ASP A 94 5.33 7.08 -1.38
CA ASP A 94 6.67 7.69 -1.35
C ASP A 94 6.66 9.11 -1.97
N PRO A 95 7.30 10.10 -1.33
CA PRO A 95 7.21 11.50 -1.75
C PRO A 95 7.96 11.78 -3.05
N ARG A 96 8.90 10.90 -3.46
CA ARG A 96 9.69 11.07 -4.69
C ARG A 96 8.83 11.14 -5.95
N PHE A 97 7.60 10.61 -5.89
CA PHE A 97 6.65 10.66 -7.00
C PHE A 97 5.91 12.00 -7.13
N PHE A 98 6.05 12.87 -6.12
CA PHE A 98 5.32 14.11 -5.98
C PHE A 98 6.24 15.33 -5.79
N THR A 99 7.50 15.26 -6.25
CA THR A 99 8.43 16.42 -6.15
C THR A 99 7.81 17.68 -6.76
N TRP A 100 7.15 17.53 -7.92
CA TRP A 100 6.42 18.60 -8.60
C TRP A 100 5.26 19.18 -7.77
N LEU A 101 4.65 18.39 -6.88
CA LEU A 101 3.57 18.84 -5.99
C LEU A 101 4.14 19.70 -4.88
N PHE A 102 5.25 19.27 -4.27
CA PHE A 102 5.95 20.03 -3.23
C PHE A 102 6.54 21.33 -3.77
N GLU A 103 7.04 21.34 -5.02
CA GLU A 103 7.50 22.55 -5.72
C GLU A 103 6.39 23.60 -5.91
N MET A 104 5.12 23.18 -5.90
CA MET A 104 3.95 24.06 -6.05
C MET A 104 3.06 24.07 -4.80
N GLU A 105 3.57 23.68 -3.63
CA GLU A 105 2.77 23.55 -2.41
C GLU A 105 2.00 24.83 -2.08
N GLU A 106 2.60 26.01 -2.33
CA GLU A 106 1.97 27.29 -1.94
C GLU A 106 0.66 27.48 -2.71
N GLU A 107 0.62 27.03 -3.97
CA GLU A 107 -0.60 27.03 -4.80
C GLU A 107 -1.66 26.08 -4.24
N VAL A 108 -1.25 24.92 -3.72
CA VAL A 108 -2.14 23.94 -3.09
C VAL A 108 -2.72 24.51 -1.79
N HIS A 109 -1.90 25.15 -0.95
CA HIS A 109 -2.33 25.75 0.31
C HIS A 109 -3.25 26.96 0.14
N GLN A 110 -3.29 27.61 -1.03
CA GLN A 110 -4.36 28.58 -1.33
C GLN A 110 -5.75 27.94 -1.41
N VAL A 111 -5.83 26.61 -1.53
CA VAL A 111 -7.09 25.87 -1.68
C VAL A 111 -7.36 24.97 -0.48
N CYS A 112 -6.38 24.17 -0.05
CA CYS A 112 -6.56 23.20 1.03
C CYS A 112 -5.22 22.76 1.67
N PRO A 113 -5.26 22.22 2.91
CA PRO A 113 -4.10 21.60 3.53
C PRO A 113 -3.63 20.32 2.81
N ILE A 114 -2.36 19.97 2.99
CA ILE A 114 -1.73 18.75 2.49
C ILE A 114 -1.53 17.76 3.64
N ALA A 115 -2.18 16.60 3.55
CA ALA A 115 -1.96 15.46 4.41
C ALA A 115 -1.10 14.40 3.71
N TRP A 116 -0.22 13.76 4.45
CA TRP A 116 0.67 12.73 3.92
C TRP A 116 0.56 11.43 4.71
N TRP A 117 0.10 10.37 4.04
CA TRP A 117 0.23 9.01 4.52
C TRP A 117 1.63 8.47 4.18
N HIS A 118 2.54 8.57 5.15
CA HIS A 118 3.97 8.43 4.93
C HIS A 118 4.49 7.01 5.13
N VAL A 119 5.41 6.62 4.24
CA VAL A 119 6.23 5.41 4.25
C VAL A 119 7.72 5.79 4.31
N TRP A 120 8.40 5.34 5.36
CA TRP A 120 9.87 5.36 5.41
C TRP A 120 10.40 4.14 6.15
N ASP A 121 11.46 3.53 5.62
CA ASP A 121 11.87 2.19 6.05
C ASP A 121 13.30 2.09 6.58
N ASN A 122 14.07 3.19 6.68
CA ASN A 122 15.43 3.08 7.21
C ASN A 122 15.98 4.33 7.92
N ARG A 123 16.86 4.12 8.90
CA ARG A 123 17.69 5.17 9.51
C ARG A 123 19.04 5.30 8.78
N PRO A 124 19.73 6.45 8.87
CA PRO A 124 19.36 7.67 9.60
C PRO A 124 18.17 8.41 8.97
N THR A 125 17.49 9.24 9.75
CA THR A 125 16.39 10.07 9.25
C THR A 125 16.87 10.91 8.06
N PRO A 126 16.18 10.87 6.89
CA PRO A 126 16.60 11.58 5.69
C PRO A 126 16.38 13.08 5.85
N GLN A 127 17.36 13.79 6.40
CA GLN A 127 17.26 15.24 6.64
C GLN A 127 17.00 16.03 5.34
N TYR A 128 17.37 15.49 4.18
CA TYR A 128 17.06 16.10 2.89
C TYR A 128 15.56 16.13 2.56
N ASN A 129 14.73 15.34 3.24
CA ASN A 129 13.26 15.37 3.12
C ASN A 129 12.60 16.40 4.04
N ASN A 130 13.36 17.14 4.87
CA ASN A 130 12.78 18.10 5.81
C ASN A 130 11.86 19.11 5.12
N VAL A 131 12.26 19.63 3.95
CA VAL A 131 11.43 20.52 3.15
C VAL A 131 10.09 19.88 2.78
N LEU A 132 10.08 18.58 2.45
CA LEU A 132 8.85 17.86 2.11
C LEU A 132 7.92 17.71 3.32
N TYR A 133 8.49 17.47 4.51
CA TYR A 133 7.72 17.41 5.75
C TYR A 133 7.19 18.80 6.13
N GLU A 134 7.99 19.85 6.00
CA GLU A 134 7.61 21.24 6.24
C GLU A 134 6.44 21.67 5.36
N SER A 135 6.43 21.28 4.09
CA SER A 135 5.36 21.52 3.12
C SER A 135 4.06 20.74 3.36
N THR A 136 3.91 20.03 4.49
CA THR A 136 2.67 19.30 4.83
C THR A 136 2.11 19.72 6.17
N ASP A 137 0.79 19.63 6.32
CA ASP A 137 0.06 19.97 7.55
C ASP A 137 -0.17 18.77 8.46
N LEU A 138 -0.08 17.56 7.92
CA LEU A 138 -0.33 16.31 8.64
C LEU A 138 0.52 15.17 8.08
N ILE A 139 1.19 14.42 8.95
CA ILE A 139 1.97 13.24 8.61
C ILE A 139 1.39 12.04 9.36
N ASN A 140 0.79 11.10 8.63
CA ASN A 140 0.30 9.84 9.14
C ASN A 140 1.29 8.73 8.80
N CYS A 141 2.02 8.24 9.79
CA CYS A 141 3.05 7.24 9.63
C CYS A 141 2.46 5.82 9.71
N HIS A 142 2.64 5.02 8.66
CA HIS A 142 2.13 3.65 8.67
C HIS A 142 3.01 2.65 9.45
N SER A 143 4.23 3.03 9.80
CA SER A 143 5.18 2.21 10.54
C SER A 143 5.72 2.94 11.75
N TYR A 144 6.08 2.17 12.78
CA TYR A 144 6.64 2.73 14.01
C TYR A 144 7.98 3.43 13.74
N LEU A 145 8.81 2.87 12.84
CA LEU A 145 10.07 3.48 12.43
C LEU A 145 9.85 4.86 11.80
N THR A 146 8.93 4.96 10.83
CA THR A 146 8.54 6.24 10.21
C THR A 146 8.05 7.23 11.27
N TYR A 147 7.19 6.75 12.18
CA TYR A 147 6.63 7.57 13.26
C TYR A 147 7.70 8.13 14.18
N GLU A 148 8.66 7.33 14.63
CA GLU A 148 9.75 7.79 15.49
C GLU A 148 10.56 8.89 14.80
N MET A 149 10.99 8.66 13.56
CA MET A 149 11.80 9.65 12.82
C MET A 149 11.06 10.95 12.54
N CYS A 150 9.78 10.88 12.18
CA CYS A 150 8.98 12.08 11.93
C CYS A 150 8.63 12.80 13.24
N SER A 151 8.31 12.08 14.31
CA SER A 151 7.99 12.69 15.62
C SER A 151 9.21 13.31 16.29
N GLU A 152 10.42 12.82 16.02
CA GLU A 152 11.68 13.43 16.47
C GLU A 152 11.85 14.87 15.92
N ASN A 153 11.41 15.12 14.68
CA ASN A 153 11.64 16.40 13.99
C ASN A 153 10.37 17.27 13.82
N PHE A 154 9.19 16.66 13.75
CA PHE A 154 7.88 17.27 13.45
C PHE A 154 6.76 16.70 14.34
N PRO A 155 6.89 16.76 15.69
CA PRO A 155 5.94 16.13 16.62
C PRO A 155 4.53 16.73 16.58
N GLU A 156 4.37 17.99 16.18
CA GLU A 156 3.10 18.72 16.16
C GLU A 156 2.10 18.22 15.13
N LYS A 157 2.59 17.52 14.10
CA LYS A 157 1.80 17.07 12.94
C LYS A 157 1.98 15.60 12.61
N THR A 158 2.73 14.86 13.42
CA THR A 158 3.00 13.43 13.19
C THR A 158 2.08 12.53 14.00
N ASN A 159 1.47 11.54 13.34
CA ASN A 159 0.57 10.56 13.95
C ASN A 159 0.97 9.15 13.55
N PHE A 160 0.81 8.18 14.47
CA PHE A 160 1.00 6.76 14.14
C PHE A 160 -0.32 6.13 13.69
N ILE A 161 -0.47 5.92 12.38
CA ILE A 161 -1.67 5.34 11.75
C ILE A 161 -1.26 4.13 10.89
N PRO A 162 -1.13 2.93 11.48
CA PRO A 162 -0.66 1.75 10.74
C PRO A 162 -1.67 1.29 9.69
N HIS A 163 -1.16 0.58 8.69
CA HIS A 163 -2.01 -0.17 7.76
C HIS A 163 -2.81 -1.24 8.49
N ALA A 164 -4.04 -1.44 8.04
CA ALA A 164 -4.99 -2.35 8.66
C ALA A 164 -5.71 -3.19 7.60
N LEU A 165 -6.30 -4.28 8.06
CA LEU A 165 -7.10 -5.18 7.23
C LEU A 165 -8.45 -5.43 7.94
N PRO A 166 -9.56 -5.57 7.19
CA PRO A 166 -10.81 -6.03 7.76
C PRO A 166 -10.65 -7.39 8.48
N GLY A 167 -11.17 -7.48 9.71
CA GLY A 167 -10.96 -8.62 10.59
C GLY A 167 -11.64 -9.93 10.15
N ASP A 168 -12.50 -9.86 9.14
CA ASP A 168 -13.22 -10.98 8.56
C ASP A 168 -12.51 -11.62 7.35
N ILE A 169 -11.44 -11.00 6.84
CA ILE A 169 -10.67 -11.49 5.68
C ILE A 169 -9.66 -12.57 6.08
N PHE A 170 -8.80 -12.28 7.06
CA PHE A 170 -7.75 -13.20 7.52
C PHE A 170 -8.12 -13.81 8.86
N LYS A 171 -8.72 -14.99 8.83
CA LYS A 171 -9.14 -15.73 10.01
C LYS A 171 -8.71 -17.19 9.93
N PRO A 172 -8.49 -17.86 11.08
CA PRO A 172 -8.33 -19.30 11.10
C PRO A 172 -9.55 -19.99 10.46
N ILE A 173 -9.28 -20.98 9.62
CA ILE A 173 -10.29 -21.86 9.02
C ILE A 173 -10.29 -23.21 9.78
N SER A 174 -11.31 -24.04 9.53
CA SER A 174 -11.41 -25.34 10.22
C SER A 174 -10.29 -26.29 9.79
N GLU A 175 -9.91 -27.25 10.65
CA GLU A 175 -8.91 -28.28 10.30
C GLU A 175 -9.31 -29.07 9.05
N SER A 176 -10.61 -29.37 8.90
CA SER A 176 -11.17 -30.01 7.70
C SER A 176 -10.90 -29.17 6.45
N ASP A 177 -11.11 -27.86 6.52
CA ASP A 177 -10.83 -26.95 5.40
C ASP A 177 -9.34 -26.86 5.11
N ILE A 178 -8.48 -26.83 6.14
CA ILE A 178 -7.01 -26.83 5.99
C ILE A 178 -6.58 -28.08 5.21
N SER A 179 -7.02 -29.27 5.64
CA SER A 179 -6.68 -30.53 4.96
C SER A 179 -7.19 -30.56 3.53
N LYS A 180 -8.43 -30.11 3.30
CA LYS A 180 -9.02 -30.01 1.96
C LYS A 180 -8.19 -29.10 1.05
N TYR A 181 -7.93 -27.86 1.47
CA TYR A 181 -7.20 -26.89 0.65
C TYR A 181 -5.73 -27.28 0.43
N LYS A 182 -5.07 -27.91 1.42
CA LYS A 182 -3.73 -28.46 1.23
C LYS A 182 -3.73 -29.54 0.14
N ASN A 183 -4.67 -30.47 0.18
CA ASN A 183 -4.79 -31.54 -0.82
C ASN A 183 -5.10 -30.98 -2.22
N GLU A 184 -5.98 -29.98 -2.31
CA GLU A 184 -6.32 -29.31 -3.58
C GLU A 184 -5.11 -28.56 -4.17
N LEU A 185 -4.31 -27.90 -3.33
CA LEU A 185 -3.19 -27.06 -3.77
C LEU A 185 -1.90 -27.83 -4.05
N LEU A 186 -1.57 -28.81 -3.21
CA LEU A 186 -0.29 -29.51 -3.22
C LEU A 186 -0.37 -30.96 -3.73
N GLY A 187 -1.59 -31.49 -3.87
CA GLY A 187 -1.85 -32.89 -4.20
C GLY A 187 -1.84 -33.81 -2.98
N PRO A 188 -2.43 -35.02 -3.11
CA PRO A 188 -2.56 -35.97 -2.00
C PRO A 188 -1.19 -36.47 -1.50
N ASP A 189 -0.18 -36.55 -2.37
CA ASP A 189 1.16 -37.02 -2.02
C ASP A 189 1.91 -36.07 -1.06
N ARG A 190 1.42 -34.84 -0.90
CA ARG A 190 2.01 -33.80 -0.03
C ARG A 190 1.10 -33.40 1.12
N ALA A 191 0.04 -34.17 1.39
CA ALA A 191 -0.94 -33.88 2.43
C ALA A 191 -0.28 -33.68 3.81
N ASP A 192 0.70 -34.53 4.12
CA ASP A 192 1.40 -34.55 5.41
C ASP A 192 2.68 -33.71 5.43
N HIS A 193 2.99 -32.98 4.35
CA HIS A 193 4.18 -32.15 4.30
C HIS A 193 4.11 -31.01 5.32
N PHE A 194 5.25 -30.69 5.91
CA PHE A 194 5.44 -29.38 6.54
C PHE A 194 5.51 -28.31 5.44
N VAL A 195 4.60 -27.33 5.47
CA VAL A 195 4.48 -26.31 4.42
C VAL A 195 4.90 -24.95 4.96
N ALA A 196 5.91 -24.35 4.34
CA ALA A 196 6.25 -22.95 4.50
C ALA A 196 5.64 -22.14 3.34
N LEU A 197 5.11 -20.96 3.65
CA LEU A 197 4.47 -20.09 2.66
C LEU A 197 5.19 -18.75 2.61
N TRP A 198 5.49 -18.29 1.40
CA TRP A 198 6.04 -16.97 1.14
C TRP A 198 5.22 -16.28 0.06
N ILE A 199 4.57 -15.18 0.43
CA ILE A 199 3.75 -14.36 -0.49
C ILE A 199 4.38 -12.98 -0.58
N ASN A 200 5.12 -12.73 -1.66
CA ASN A 200 5.77 -11.45 -1.91
C ASN A 200 6.05 -11.31 -3.40
N ARG A 201 6.20 -10.07 -3.86
CA ARG A 201 6.82 -9.80 -5.17
C ARG A 201 8.25 -10.34 -5.20
N ASN A 202 8.65 -10.92 -6.32
CA ASN A 202 10.01 -11.36 -6.55
C ASN A 202 10.88 -10.11 -6.76
N ALA A 203 11.50 -9.64 -5.68
CA ALA A 203 12.31 -8.43 -5.67
C ALA A 203 13.51 -8.60 -4.75
N ARG A 204 14.66 -8.00 -5.11
CA ARG A 204 15.91 -8.09 -4.33
C ARG A 204 15.73 -7.79 -2.84
N ARG A 205 14.96 -6.75 -2.50
CA ARG A 205 14.68 -6.35 -1.09
C ARG A 205 13.89 -7.40 -0.31
N LYS A 206 13.13 -8.27 -1.00
CA LYS A 206 12.37 -9.38 -0.41
C LYS A 206 13.19 -10.66 -0.24
N ARG A 207 14.44 -10.65 -0.70
CA ARG A 207 15.47 -11.70 -0.48
C ARG A 207 15.02 -13.13 -0.85
N PRO A 208 14.39 -13.37 -2.02
CA PRO A 208 13.91 -14.72 -2.37
C PRO A 208 15.05 -15.73 -2.58
N ALA A 209 16.23 -15.30 -3.03
CA ALA A 209 17.41 -16.18 -3.13
C ALA A 209 17.90 -16.66 -1.76
N ASP A 210 17.95 -15.77 -0.76
CA ASP A 210 18.31 -16.14 0.61
C ASP A 210 17.28 -17.10 1.22
N LEU A 211 15.99 -16.89 0.93
CA LEU A 211 14.93 -17.80 1.34
C LEU A 211 15.15 -19.21 0.77
N LEU A 212 15.40 -19.32 -0.54
CA LEU A 212 15.66 -20.60 -1.19
C LEU A 212 16.91 -21.28 -0.61
N TRP A 213 17.98 -20.52 -0.37
CA TRP A 213 19.20 -21.04 0.23
C TRP A 213 18.99 -21.51 1.68
N ALA A 214 18.28 -20.71 2.50
CA ALA A 214 17.92 -21.13 3.85
C ALA A 214 17.02 -22.37 3.84
N TRP A 215 16.10 -22.46 2.88
CA TRP A 215 15.23 -23.61 2.71
C TRP A 215 15.99 -24.88 2.31
N SER A 216 16.99 -24.80 1.42
CA SER A 216 17.80 -25.97 1.07
C SER A 216 18.57 -26.50 2.28
N ILE A 217 19.15 -25.60 3.10
CA ILE A 217 19.79 -25.99 4.36
C ILE A 217 18.79 -26.69 5.29
N PHE A 218 17.57 -26.16 5.40
CA PHE A 218 16.51 -26.77 6.20
C PHE A 218 16.14 -28.18 5.71
N VAL A 219 15.96 -28.36 4.40
CA VAL A 219 15.66 -29.67 3.77
C VAL A 219 16.77 -30.68 4.08
N GLU A 220 18.04 -30.29 3.92
CA GLU A 220 19.19 -31.16 4.23
C GLU A 220 19.21 -31.58 5.70
N GLN A 221 18.88 -30.67 6.62
CA GLN A 221 18.84 -30.97 8.05
C GLN A 221 17.68 -31.91 8.41
N VAL A 222 16.51 -31.72 7.81
CA VAL A 222 15.36 -32.62 7.99
C VAL A 222 15.69 -34.02 7.49
N GLU A 223 16.32 -34.13 6.31
CA GLU A 223 16.76 -35.42 5.77
C GLU A 223 17.78 -36.10 6.70
N LYS A 224 18.83 -35.38 7.13
CA LYS A 224 19.87 -35.92 8.02
C LYS A 224 19.32 -36.40 9.36
N LYS A 225 18.30 -35.72 9.89
CA LYS A 225 17.75 -36.01 11.24
C LYS A 225 16.64 -37.05 11.23
N TYR A 226 15.76 -37.04 10.22
CA TYR A 226 14.54 -37.84 10.20
C TYR A 226 14.48 -38.85 9.05
N GLY A 227 15.44 -38.81 8.11
CA GLY A 227 15.45 -39.69 6.93
C GLY A 227 14.29 -39.43 5.96
N LYS A 228 13.69 -38.23 6.01
CA LYS A 228 12.50 -37.83 5.22
C LYS A 228 12.69 -36.45 4.59
N LYS A 229 11.92 -36.15 3.55
CA LYS A 229 11.88 -34.85 2.86
C LYS A 229 10.46 -34.30 2.71
N ASP A 230 9.58 -34.65 3.65
CA ASP A 230 8.16 -34.31 3.63
C ASP A 230 7.96 -32.83 4.00
N VAL A 231 8.54 -31.94 3.19
CA VAL A 231 8.56 -30.49 3.39
C VAL A 231 8.29 -29.79 2.05
N THR A 232 7.62 -28.65 2.07
CA THR A 232 7.31 -27.87 0.87
C THR A 232 7.40 -26.38 1.16
N LEU A 233 8.12 -25.66 0.31
CA LEU A 233 8.10 -24.20 0.27
C LEU A 233 7.20 -23.77 -0.89
N LEU A 234 6.12 -23.08 -0.56
CA LEU A 234 5.23 -22.47 -1.55
C LEU A 234 5.57 -20.98 -1.66
N MET A 235 6.03 -20.56 -2.83
CA MET A 235 6.31 -19.16 -3.15
C MET A 235 5.25 -18.64 -4.12
N HIS A 236 4.39 -17.75 -3.64
CA HIS A 236 3.42 -17.05 -4.49
C HIS A 236 4.05 -15.75 -5.01
N THR A 237 4.59 -15.81 -6.23
CA THR A 237 5.35 -14.74 -6.85
C THR A 237 5.45 -14.92 -8.37
N ASP A 238 5.90 -13.89 -9.09
CA ASP A 238 6.31 -14.02 -10.49
C ASP A 238 7.81 -14.43 -10.53
N PRO A 239 8.15 -15.66 -10.95
CA PRO A 239 9.53 -16.12 -10.97
C PRO A 239 10.42 -15.35 -11.96
N GLN A 240 9.82 -14.63 -12.92
CA GLN A 240 10.51 -13.88 -13.96
C GLN A 240 10.45 -12.35 -13.75
N ASP A 241 9.97 -11.88 -12.60
CA ASP A 241 9.95 -10.45 -12.28
C ASP A 241 11.37 -9.86 -12.37
N VAL A 242 11.52 -8.81 -13.18
CA VAL A 242 12.80 -8.15 -13.46
C VAL A 242 13.43 -7.49 -12.22
N GLU A 243 12.64 -7.22 -11.18
CA GLU A 243 13.14 -6.68 -9.90
C GLU A 243 13.85 -7.74 -9.05
N GLY A 244 13.69 -9.02 -9.39
CA GLY A 244 14.20 -10.17 -8.65
C GLY A 244 15.21 -11.01 -9.42
N PRO A 245 15.78 -12.04 -8.79
CA PRO A 245 16.49 -13.10 -9.50
C PRO A 245 15.50 -13.97 -10.30
N ASN A 246 16.02 -14.71 -11.29
CA ASN A 246 15.29 -15.79 -11.95
C ASN A 246 15.18 -16.97 -10.96
N LEU A 247 13.96 -17.27 -10.50
CA LEU A 247 13.66 -18.29 -9.47
C LEU A 247 13.37 -19.67 -10.07
#